data_AF-A0A0A9HFE9-F1
#
_entry.id   AF-A0A0A9HFE9-F1
#
_cell.length_a   1.000
_cell.length_b   1.000
_cell.length_c   1.000
_cell.angle_alpha   90.00
_cell.angle_beta   90.00
_cell.angle_gamma   90.00
#
_symmetry.space_group_name_H-M   'P 1'
#
loop_
_entity.id
_entity.type
_entity.pdbx_description
1 polymer ?
#
loop_
_entity_poly.entity_id
_entity_poly.type
_entity_poly.pdbx_seq_one_letter_code
_entity_poly.pdbx_strand_id
1 'polypeptide(L)'
;MKVVANNPVVTFIAESFGKTPAQVALPWSIQQGQSVLPKSVNESRLKENIDLFGWSIPEELCARFSEIEQVKQIRNDSFVHPKSVYKTIEELWDGEI
;
A
#
# COMPACT_ATOMS: atom_id res chain seq x y z
N MET A 1 2.30 -6.70 0.70
CA MET A 1 1.80 -6.67 -0.69
C MET A 1 0.60 -7.59 -0.95
N LYS A 2 0.49 -8.81 -0.40
CA LYS A 2 -0.59 -9.75 -0.78
C LYS A 2 -2.02 -9.17 -0.73
N VAL A 3 -2.37 -8.42 0.33
CA VAL A 3 -3.69 -7.77 0.45
C VAL A 3 -3.92 -6.77 -0.69
N VAL A 4 -2.96 -5.87 -0.92
CA VAL A 4 -3.03 -4.86 -1.98
C VAL A 4 -3.04 -5.50 -3.38
N ALA A 5 -2.22 -6.53 -3.60
CA ALA A 5 -2.07 -7.17 -4.90
C ALA A 5 -3.31 -7.96 -5.35
N ASN A 6 -4.18 -8.33 -4.40
CA ASN A 6 -5.43 -9.03 -4.67
C ASN A 6 -6.66 -8.12 -4.62
N ASN A 7 -6.48 -6.81 -4.39
CA ASN A 7 -7.60 -5.87 -4.33
C ASN A 7 -8.17 -5.64 -5.75
N PRO A 8 -9.50 -5.72 -5.95
CA PRO A 8 -10.13 -5.59 -7.27
C PRO A 8 -9.82 -4.29 -8.02
N VAL A 9 -9.69 -3.17 -7.29
CA VAL A 9 -9.33 -1.87 -7.91
C VAL A 9 -7.90 -1.92 -8.44
N VAL A 10 -6.98 -2.45 -7.64
CA VAL A 10 -5.55 -2.54 -8.00
C VAL A 10 -5.37 -3.49 -9.18
N THR A 11 -6.02 -4.66 -9.17
CA THR A 11 -5.92 -5.63 -10.27
C THR A 11 -6.55 -5.08 -11.56
N PHE A 12 -7.70 -4.40 -11.48
CA PHE A 12 -8.33 -3.77 -12.64
C PHE A 12 -7.42 -2.73 -13.30
N ILE A 13 -6.79 -1.86 -12.50
CA ILE A 13 -5.85 -0.85 -13.03
C ILE A 13 -4.63 -1.55 -13.63
N ALA A 14 -4.10 -2.57 -12.95
CA ALA A 14 -2.94 -3.33 -13.43
C ALA A 14 -3.20 -3.96 -14.82
N GLU A 15 -4.36 -4.60 -14.99
CA GLU A 15 -4.81 -5.18 -16.25
C GLU A 15 -4.97 -4.12 -17.36
N SER A 16 -5.55 -2.97 -17.01
CA SER A 16 -5.78 -1.87 -17.97
C SER A 16 -4.49 -1.31 -18.59
N PHE A 17 -3.35 -1.43 -17.88
CA PHE A 17 -2.05 -0.95 -18.34
C PHE A 17 -1.05 -2.08 -18.68
N GLY A 18 -1.45 -3.35 -18.57
CA GLY A 18 -0.53 -4.48 -18.74
C GLY A 18 0.64 -4.47 -17.74
N LYS A 19 0.38 -3.99 -16.51
CA LYS A 19 1.35 -3.88 -15.41
C LYS A 19 1.08 -4.91 -14.34
N THR A 20 2.02 -5.11 -13.41
CA THR A 20 1.76 -5.91 -12.21
C THR A 20 1.05 -5.09 -11.14
N PRO A 21 0.32 -5.71 -10.19
CA PRO A 21 -0.29 -4.98 -9.06
C PRO A 21 0.73 -4.19 -8.22
N ALA A 22 1.97 -4.67 -8.09
CA ALA A 22 3.04 -3.95 -7.41
C ALA A 22 3.45 -2.68 -8.18
N GLN A 23 3.52 -2.78 -9.51
CA GLN A 23 3.75 -1.64 -10.39
C GLN A 23 2.57 -0.66 -10.40
N VAL A 24 1.40 -0.99 -9.85
CA VAL A 24 0.31 -0.01 -9.66
C VAL A 24 0.37 0.64 -8.28
N ALA A 25 0.54 -0.17 -7.22
CA ALA A 25 0.53 0.34 -5.85
C ALA A 25 1.70 1.29 -5.54
N LEU A 26 2.88 1.02 -6.09
CA LEU A 26 4.08 1.83 -5.82
C LEU A 26 4.01 3.21 -6.49
N PRO A 27 3.72 3.35 -7.80
CA PRO A 27 3.58 4.66 -8.44
C PRO A 27 2.41 5.47 -7.90
N TRP A 28 1.30 4.83 -7.53
CA TRP A 28 0.19 5.54 -6.87
C TRP A 28 0.69 6.28 -5.62
N SER A 29 1.46 5.62 -4.75
CA SER A 29 2.03 6.25 -3.55
C SER A 29 2.96 7.42 -3.89
N ILE A 30 3.76 7.28 -4.95
CA ILE A 30 4.64 8.35 -5.47
C ILE A 30 3.81 9.53 -5.98
N GLN A 31 2.71 9.29 -6.70
CA GLN A 31 1.79 10.32 -7.18
C GLN A 31 1.08 11.06 -6.02
N GLN A 32 0.89 10.41 -4.87
CA GLN A 32 0.43 11.06 -3.63
C GLN A 32 1.55 11.86 -2.90
N GLY A 33 2.73 12.00 -3.51
CA GLY A 33 3.86 12.74 -2.95
C GLY A 33 4.67 11.98 -1.91
N GLN A 34 4.50 10.65 -1.81
CA GLN A 34 5.20 9.81 -0.83
C GLN A 34 6.38 9.06 -1.46
N SER A 35 7.49 8.92 -0.72
CA SER A 35 8.53 7.93 -1.07
C SER A 35 8.06 6.50 -0.73
N VAL A 36 8.55 5.50 -1.46
CA VAL A 36 8.21 4.08 -1.23
C VAL A 36 9.43 3.24 -0.88
N LEU A 37 9.25 2.21 -0.03
CA LEU A 37 10.32 1.33 0.46
C LEU A 37 9.98 -0.16 0.21
N PRO A 38 9.88 -0.62 -1.06
CA PRO A 38 9.50 -1.99 -1.36
C PRO A 38 10.63 -2.98 -1.05
N LYS A 39 10.44 -3.86 -0.06
CA LYS A 39 11.40 -4.92 0.28
C LYS A 39 11.30 -6.12 -0.68
N SER A 40 12.43 -6.54 -1.23
CA SER A 40 12.57 -7.81 -1.97
C SER A 40 13.97 -8.40 -1.79
N VAL A 41 14.09 -9.72 -1.92
CA VAL A 41 15.37 -10.45 -2.10
C VAL A 41 15.43 -11.16 -3.45
N ASN A 42 14.35 -11.07 -4.24
CA ASN A 42 14.25 -11.62 -5.58
C ASN A 42 14.66 -10.54 -6.59
N GLU A 43 15.62 -10.86 -7.46
CA GLU A 43 16.23 -9.93 -8.40
C GLU A 43 15.23 -9.36 -9.42
N SER A 44 14.35 -10.19 -9.99
CA SER A 44 13.37 -9.69 -10.96
C SER A 44 12.42 -8.68 -10.32
N ARG A 45 11.95 -8.97 -9.10
CA ARG A 45 11.13 -8.04 -8.32
C ARG A 45 11.88 -6.77 -7.92
N LEU A 46 13.18 -6.85 -7.68
CA LEU A 46 13.99 -5.65 -7.41
C LEU A 46 14.02 -4.73 -8.65
N LYS A 47 14.21 -5.30 -9.84
CA LYS A 47 14.15 -4.57 -11.12
C LYS A 47 12.76 -3.98 -11.36
N GLU A 48 11.70 -4.76 -11.16
CA GLU A 48 10.31 -4.28 -11.31
C GLU A 48 9.97 -3.15 -10.31
N ASN A 49 10.45 -3.24 -9.07
CA ASN A 49 10.16 -2.25 -8.03
C ASN A 49 10.89 -0.91 -8.24
N ILE A 50 11.96 -0.86 -9.05
CA ILE A 50 12.64 0.40 -9.40
C ILE A 50 12.16 0.97 -10.73
N ASP A 51 11.67 0.11 -11.62
CA ASP A 51 11.08 0.48 -12.91
C ASP A 51 9.64 1.00 -12.77
N LEU A 52 9.51 2.13 -12.05
CA LEU A 52 8.23 2.77 -11.71
C LEU A 52 7.95 4.05 -12.50
N PHE A 53 8.91 4.51 -13.29
CA PHE A 53 8.87 5.80 -13.98
C PHE A 53 8.52 5.65 -15.46
N GLY A 54 8.20 6.76 -16.14
CA GLY A 54 7.88 6.77 -17.57
C GLY A 54 6.40 6.54 -17.90
N TRP A 55 5.54 6.41 -16.87
CA TRP A 55 4.09 6.41 -17.00
C TRP A 55 3.45 6.89 -15.67
N SER A 56 2.15 7.18 -15.71
CA SER A 56 1.39 7.59 -14.53
C SER A 56 -0.02 7.04 -14.58
N ILE A 57 -0.63 6.80 -13.43
CA ILE A 57 -2.05 6.46 -13.34
C ILE A 57 -2.85 7.77 -13.56
N PRO A 58 -3.77 7.82 -14.54
CA PRO A 58 -4.65 8.96 -14.76
C PRO A 58 -5.48 9.29 -13.51
N GLU A 59 -5.80 10.57 -13.31
CA GLU A 59 -6.52 11.05 -12.13
C GLU A 59 -7.88 10.34 -11.94
N GLU A 60 -8.59 10.08 -13.04
CA GLU A 60 -9.87 9.34 -13.03
C GLU A 60 -9.73 7.93 -12.45
N LEU A 61 -8.63 7.24 -12.73
CA LEU A 61 -8.34 5.92 -12.17
C LEU A 61 -7.76 6.00 -10.77
N CYS A 62 -7.01 7.07 -10.45
CA CYS A 62 -6.56 7.36 -9.10
C CYS A 62 -7.72 7.56 -8.12
N ALA A 63 -8.81 8.18 -8.56
CA ALA A 63 -10.00 8.38 -7.73
C ALA A 63 -10.58 7.05 -7.22
N ARG A 64 -10.46 5.96 -7.98
CA ARG A 64 -10.99 4.64 -7.60
C ARG A 64 -10.30 4.04 -6.37
N PHE A 65 -9.09 4.49 -6.02
CA PHE A 65 -8.42 4.00 -4.80
C PHE A 65 -9.18 4.39 -3.52
N SER A 66 -10.04 5.41 -3.56
CA SER A 66 -10.90 5.75 -2.41
C SER A 66 -12.01 4.72 -2.16
N GLU A 67 -12.29 3.82 -3.11
CA GLU A 67 -13.24 2.71 -2.96
C GLU A 67 -12.67 1.58 -2.08
N ILE A 68 -11.36 1.59 -1.82
CA ILE A 68 -10.69 0.54 -1.06
C ILE A 68 -11.00 0.72 0.42
N GLU A 69 -11.50 -0.34 1.07
CA GLU A 69 -11.66 -0.38 2.52
C GLU A 69 -10.31 -0.16 3.22
N GLN A 70 -10.28 0.79 4.15
CA GLN A 70 -9.06 1.14 4.87
C GLN A 70 -8.93 0.28 6.13
N VAL A 71 -7.79 -0.42 6.25
CA VAL A 71 -7.47 -1.23 7.41
C VAL A 71 -5.99 -1.07 7.74
N LYS A 72 -5.66 -0.67 8.98
CA LYS A 72 -4.27 -0.63 9.45
C LYS A 72 -3.71 -2.05 9.55
N GLN A 73 -2.73 -2.38 8.70
CA GLN A 73 -2.12 -3.72 8.64
C GLN A 73 -1.08 -3.92 9.75
N ILE A 74 -0.21 -2.93 9.97
CA ILE A 74 0.79 -2.96 11.03
C ILE A 74 0.20 -2.26 12.25
N ARG A 75 -0.60 -3.02 13.00
CA ARG A 75 -1.29 -2.55 14.21
C ARG A 75 -0.38 -2.49 15.43
N ASN A 76 0.70 -3.28 15.44
CA ASN A 76 1.63 -3.34 16.57
C ASN A 76 0.95 -3.77 17.89
N ASP A 77 -0.01 -4.71 17.83
CA ASP A 77 -0.77 -5.15 19.01
C ASP A 77 0.11 -5.71 20.14
N SER A 78 1.35 -6.13 19.84
CA SER A 78 2.34 -6.56 20.84
C SER A 78 2.75 -5.46 21.83
N PHE A 79 2.55 -4.18 21.49
CA PHE A 79 2.82 -3.05 22.37
C PHE A 79 1.62 -2.74 23.29
N VAL A 80 0.48 -3.40 23.10
CA VAL A 80 -0.75 -3.18 23.85
C VAL A 80 -0.87 -4.20 24.98
N HIS A 81 -0.94 -3.72 26.22
CA HIS A 81 -1.09 -4.57 27.41
C HIS A 81 -1.56 -3.73 28.61
N PRO A 82 -2.31 -4.27 29.58
CA PRO A 82 -2.74 -3.51 30.78
C PRO A 82 -1.61 -2.90 31.63
N LYS A 83 -0.38 -3.39 31.46
CA LYS A 83 0.84 -2.87 32.10
C LYS A 83 1.74 -2.05 31.17
N SER A 84 1.40 -1.94 29.89
CA SER A 84 2.10 -1.09 28.93
C SER A 84 1.68 0.36 29.12
N VAL A 85 2.42 1.28 28.50
CA VAL A 85 1.98 2.68 28.34
C VAL A 85 0.67 2.74 27.56
N TYR A 86 0.49 1.84 26.59
CA TYR A 86 -0.72 1.73 25.77
C TYR A 86 -1.53 0.50 26.21
N LYS A 87 -2.71 0.72 26.79
CA LYS A 87 -3.59 -0.33 27.32
C LYS A 87 -4.56 -0.87 26.28
N THR A 88 -4.90 -0.04 25.28
CA THR A 88 -5.72 -0.44 24.13
C THR A 88 -5.02 -0.08 22.82
N ILE A 89 -5.53 -0.62 21.72
CA ILE A 89 -5.01 -0.31 20.39
C ILE A 89 -5.36 1.12 19.96
N GLU A 90 -6.51 1.63 20.40
CA GLU A 90 -6.94 3.00 20.18
C GLU A 90 -6.00 3.98 20.89
N GLU A 91 -5.55 3.68 22.12
CA GLU A 91 -4.54 4.48 22.82
C GLU A 91 -3.18 4.48 22.10
N LEU A 92 -2.79 3.36 21.47
CA LEU A 92 -1.52 3.30 20.72
C LEU A 92 -1.52 4.19 19.48
N TRP A 93 -2.69 4.39 18.86
CA TRP A 93 -2.84 5.08 17.58
C TRP A 93 -3.64 6.38 17.69
N ASP A 94 -3.92 6.87 18.90
CA ASP A 94 -4.76 8.06 19.14
C ASP A 94 -6.12 8.02 18.40
N GLY A 95 -6.70 6.82 18.27
CA GLY A 95 -7.96 6.58 17.55
C GLY A 95 -7.84 6.43 16.03
N GLU A 96 -6.66 6.60 15.44
CA GLU A 96 -6.40 6.40 13.99
C GLU A 96 -6.23 4.90 13.64
N ILE A 97 -7.20 4.05 13.99
CA ILE A 97 -7.12 2.59 13.84
C ILE A 97 -7.93 2.02 12.66
#